data_AF-A0A845X5Z5-F1
#
_entry.id   AF-A0A845X5Z5-F1
#
_cell.length_a   1.000
_cell.length_b   1.000
_cell.length_c   1.000
_cell.angle_alpha   90.00
_cell.angle_beta   90.00
_cell.angle_gamma   90.00
#
_symmetry.space_group_name_H-M   'P 1'
#
loop_
_entity.id
_entity.type
_entity.pdbx_description
1 polymer ?
#
loop_
_entity_poly.entity_id
_entity_poly.type
_entity_poly.pdbx_seq_one_letter_code
_entity_poly.pdbx_strand_id
1 'polypeptide(L)'
;MIPVADWQPEPIEKLLGIHFKNSELLFQSLCHPSFAQQIHEPDYHNQRLGFLGDEILKLAIADYLYHQCPYLAVGNYKGLAAKLTSGEQLTKCWVNLGLGDAYPFLALKEERPMLAQKASNPFEAGFRALVGALYCDRGYSQTRNWLRKHLINPLLKKFLKKDTTRLEADQQLRYWGNAMLGAIAADITYHLLPGLEVKRLNTVHGQLTNKTTVRTYKTHSVELGNSQKLGFKSYLTTVYQSHAKETRNPFAQTRDWFKTNFVEEDEILEYTIRALMRAGTPQKWIIRTLLGYASKDYQAGRERFYEILEETPKDEEE
;
A
#
# COMPACT_ATOMS: atom_id res chain seq x y z
N MET A 1 10.24 -26.20 13.13
CA MET A 1 10.09 -24.99 12.31
C MET A 1 9.23 -25.41 11.14
N ILE A 2 8.11 -24.74 10.85
CA ILE A 2 7.21 -25.16 9.75
C ILE A 2 7.79 -24.56 8.47
N PRO A 3 8.32 -25.36 7.52
CA PRO A 3 8.68 -24.87 6.19
C PRO A 3 7.47 -24.17 5.56
N VAL A 4 7.68 -23.13 4.75
CA VAL A 4 6.57 -22.46 4.02
C VAL A 4 5.69 -23.47 3.28
N ALA A 5 6.31 -24.54 2.76
CA ALA A 5 5.66 -25.66 2.08
C ALA A 5 4.66 -26.47 2.95
N ASP A 6 4.83 -26.47 4.28
CA ASP A 6 3.97 -27.21 5.21
C ASP A 6 2.94 -26.31 5.92
N TRP A 7 2.96 -24.99 5.64
CA TRP A 7 2.03 -24.06 6.24
C TRP A 7 0.62 -24.20 5.63
N GLN A 8 -0.38 -24.29 6.51
CA GLN A 8 -1.78 -24.46 6.15
C GLN A 8 -2.53 -23.12 6.32
N PRO A 9 -3.01 -22.47 5.24
CA PRO A 9 -3.70 -21.18 5.30
C PRO A 9 -5.11 -21.26 5.91
N GLU A 10 -5.77 -22.40 5.81
CA GLU A 10 -7.21 -22.58 6.05
C GLU A 10 -7.68 -22.11 7.44
N PRO A 11 -6.94 -22.35 8.55
CA PRO A 11 -7.35 -21.84 9.85
C PRO A 11 -7.41 -20.32 9.89
N ILE A 12 -6.45 -19.64 9.26
CA ILE A 12 -6.40 -18.18 9.21
C ILE A 12 -7.47 -17.66 8.24
N GLU A 13 -7.60 -18.25 7.06
CA GLU A 13 -8.63 -17.88 6.08
C GLU A 13 -10.04 -17.98 6.67
N LYS A 14 -10.30 -18.99 7.51
CA LYS A 14 -11.56 -19.14 8.24
C LYS A 14 -11.81 -18.02 9.24
N LEU A 15 -10.77 -17.58 9.97
CA LEU A 15 -10.85 -16.43 10.88
C LEU A 15 -11.11 -15.12 10.12
N LEU A 16 -10.46 -14.95 8.98
CA LEU A 16 -10.62 -13.77 8.12
C LEU A 16 -11.95 -13.77 7.36
N GLY A 17 -12.54 -14.94 7.12
CA GLY A 17 -13.69 -15.12 6.24
C GLY A 17 -13.34 -14.86 4.76
N ILE A 18 -12.08 -15.06 4.38
CA ILE A 18 -11.56 -14.85 3.02
C ILE A 18 -10.60 -15.99 2.66
N HIS A 19 -10.82 -16.58 1.49
CA HIS A 19 -9.87 -17.50 0.86
C HIS A 19 -8.90 -16.74 -0.05
N PHE A 20 -7.60 -16.92 0.16
CA PHE A 20 -6.51 -16.35 -0.62
C PHE A 20 -6.24 -17.21 -1.86
N LYS A 21 -5.99 -16.56 -3.00
CA LYS A 21 -5.53 -17.28 -4.21
C LYS A 21 -4.06 -17.64 -4.10
N ASN A 22 -3.27 -16.75 -3.51
CA ASN A 22 -1.87 -16.96 -3.21
C ASN A 22 -1.69 -17.00 -1.68
N SER A 23 -1.53 -18.21 -1.16
CA SER A 23 -1.36 -18.47 0.26
C SER A 23 -0.04 -17.87 0.78
N GLU A 24 1.01 -17.76 -0.04
CA GLU A 24 2.29 -17.14 0.34
C GLU A 24 2.14 -15.66 0.71
N LEU A 25 1.23 -14.92 0.07
CA LEU A 25 0.96 -13.52 0.45
C LEU A 25 0.38 -13.43 1.85
N LEU A 26 -0.52 -14.35 2.19
CA LEU A 26 -1.07 -14.43 3.54
C LEU A 26 0.05 -14.79 4.52
N PHE A 27 0.85 -15.82 4.25
CA PHE A 27 1.98 -16.19 5.12
C PHE A 27 2.97 -15.02 5.32
N GLN A 28 3.38 -14.35 4.24
CA GLN A 28 4.28 -13.20 4.30
C GLN A 28 3.71 -12.05 5.13
N SER A 29 2.40 -11.77 5.04
CA SER A 29 1.75 -10.73 5.86
C SER A 29 1.85 -11.01 7.37
N LEU A 30 1.92 -12.31 7.71
CA LEU A 30 2.07 -12.82 9.05
C LEU A 30 3.55 -13.06 9.43
N CYS A 31 4.52 -12.70 8.59
CA CYS A 31 5.95 -12.88 8.86
C CYS A 31 6.60 -11.53 9.20
N HIS A 32 7.09 -11.33 10.40
CA HIS A 32 7.82 -10.09 10.74
C HIS A 32 9.33 -10.29 10.64
N PRO A 33 10.10 -9.18 10.55
CA PRO A 33 11.54 -9.21 10.46
C PRO A 33 12.27 -10.17 11.42
N SER A 34 11.90 -10.23 12.70
CA SER A 34 12.59 -11.14 13.65
C SER A 34 12.32 -12.62 13.38
N PHE A 35 11.14 -12.99 12.86
CA PHE A 35 10.88 -14.37 12.44
C PHE A 35 11.58 -14.68 11.13
N ALA A 36 11.55 -13.75 10.18
CA ALA A 36 12.28 -13.81 8.92
C ALA A 36 13.79 -14.06 9.15
N GLN A 37 14.38 -13.36 10.12
CA GLN A 37 15.76 -13.60 10.56
C GLN A 37 15.97 -14.99 11.16
N GLN A 38 15.03 -15.46 12.00
CA GLN A 38 15.11 -16.78 12.64
C GLN A 38 15.08 -17.93 11.62
N ILE A 39 14.38 -17.77 10.49
CA ILE A 39 14.32 -18.75 9.41
C ILE A 39 15.39 -18.54 8.33
N HIS A 40 16.35 -17.64 8.56
CA HIS A 40 17.42 -17.28 7.61
C HIS A 40 16.93 -16.70 6.26
N GLU A 41 15.76 -16.06 6.27
CA GLU A 41 15.19 -15.36 5.11
C GLU A 41 14.86 -13.89 5.48
N PRO A 42 15.87 -13.05 5.77
CA PRO A 42 15.64 -11.71 6.34
C PRO A 42 14.81 -10.77 5.45
N ASP A 43 14.78 -11.01 4.13
CA ASP A 43 13.98 -10.22 3.18
C ASP A 43 12.51 -10.68 3.09
N TYR A 44 12.21 -11.89 3.59
CA TYR A 44 10.87 -12.48 3.57
C TYR A 44 10.05 -12.01 4.78
N HIS A 45 9.65 -10.73 4.77
CA HIS A 45 8.88 -10.15 5.86
C HIS A 45 7.78 -9.18 5.40
N ASN A 46 6.89 -8.86 6.33
CA ASN A 46 5.64 -8.15 6.10
C ASN A 46 5.77 -6.64 5.91
N GLN A 47 6.95 -6.05 6.08
CA GLN A 47 7.08 -4.59 6.09
C GLN A 47 6.67 -3.93 4.77
N ARG A 48 7.05 -4.51 3.61
CA ARG A 48 6.67 -3.98 2.28
C ARG A 48 5.16 -4.06 2.08
N LEU A 49 4.52 -5.18 2.48
CA LEU A 49 3.07 -5.30 2.47
C LEU A 49 2.42 -4.28 3.41
N GLY A 50 3.03 -4.03 4.57
CA GLY A 50 2.57 -3.03 5.53
C GLY A 50 2.60 -1.61 4.99
N PHE A 51 3.63 -1.25 4.23
CA PHE A 51 3.74 0.02 3.51
C PHE A 51 2.55 0.21 2.55
N LEU A 52 2.30 -0.77 1.67
CA LEU A 52 1.18 -0.72 0.73
C LEU A 52 -0.17 -0.69 1.45
N GLY A 53 -0.34 -1.58 2.42
CA GLY A 53 -1.59 -1.75 3.16
C GLY A 53 -1.99 -0.54 4.00
N ASP A 54 -1.03 0.26 4.49
CA ASP A 54 -1.34 1.50 5.22
C ASP A 54 -2.04 2.53 4.32
N GLU A 55 -1.58 2.69 3.08
CA GLU A 55 -2.20 3.60 2.12
C GLU A 55 -3.55 3.07 1.60
N ILE A 56 -3.66 1.76 1.36
CA ILE A 56 -4.95 1.13 1.00
C ILE A 56 -5.98 1.26 2.14
N LEU A 57 -5.55 1.10 3.40
CA LEU A 57 -6.38 1.31 4.57
C LEU A 57 -6.92 2.75 4.64
N LYS A 58 -6.03 3.74 4.47
CA LYS A 58 -6.40 5.17 4.44
C LYS A 58 -7.43 5.46 3.34
N LEU A 59 -7.23 4.90 2.14
CA LEU A 59 -8.17 5.06 1.04
C LEU A 59 -9.54 4.45 1.36
N ALA A 60 -9.59 3.22 1.88
CA ALA A 60 -10.86 2.57 2.23
C ALA A 60 -11.64 3.34 3.31
N ILE A 61 -10.95 3.92 4.29
CA ILE A 61 -11.55 4.78 5.31
C ILE A 61 -12.08 6.07 4.69
N ALA A 62 -11.28 6.74 3.84
CA ALA A 62 -11.70 7.98 3.20
C ALA A 62 -12.90 7.79 2.26
N ASP A 63 -12.92 6.69 1.51
CA ASP A 63 -14.03 6.26 0.65
C ASP A 63 -15.31 6.05 1.48
N TYR A 64 -15.21 5.32 2.60
CA TYR A 64 -16.34 5.12 3.51
C TYR A 64 -16.86 6.45 4.08
N LEU A 65 -15.97 7.30 4.60
CA LEU A 65 -16.37 8.57 5.20
C LEU A 65 -17.03 9.48 4.17
N TYR A 66 -16.46 9.59 2.97
CA TYR A 66 -17.01 10.42 1.90
C TYR A 66 -18.44 10.00 1.51
N HIS A 67 -18.71 8.69 1.45
CA HIS A 67 -20.01 8.18 1.03
C HIS A 67 -21.04 8.02 2.15
N GLN A 68 -20.61 7.64 3.35
CA GLN A 68 -21.53 7.28 4.44
C GLN A 68 -21.69 8.40 5.48
N CYS A 69 -20.76 9.36 5.52
CA CYS A 69 -20.75 10.44 6.51
C CYS A 69 -20.75 11.85 5.88
N PRO A 70 -21.54 12.15 4.82
CA PRO A 70 -21.46 13.42 4.09
C PRO A 70 -21.78 14.66 4.94
N TYR A 71 -22.51 14.48 6.04
CA TYR A 71 -22.92 15.51 7.00
C TYR A 71 -21.84 15.90 8.01
N LEU A 72 -20.66 15.26 7.99
CA LEU A 72 -19.54 15.60 8.87
C LEU A 72 -18.57 16.57 8.20
N ALA A 73 -18.01 17.50 8.97
CA ALA A 73 -16.90 18.33 8.48
C ALA A 73 -15.63 17.47 8.28
N VAL A 74 -14.72 17.91 7.42
CA VAL A 74 -13.44 17.23 7.16
C VAL A 74 -12.56 17.15 8.39
N GLY A 75 -12.69 18.09 9.33
CA GLY A 75 -12.05 17.98 10.64
C GLY A 75 -12.43 16.69 11.36
N ASN A 76 -13.71 16.30 11.31
CA ASN A 76 -14.17 15.03 11.87
C ASN A 76 -13.70 13.82 11.06
N TYR A 77 -13.60 13.92 9.72
CA TYR A 77 -13.01 12.83 8.92
C TYR A 77 -11.59 12.51 9.36
N LYS A 78 -10.76 13.53 9.56
CA LYS A 78 -9.38 13.37 10.03
C LYS A 78 -9.33 12.71 11.42
N GLY A 79 -10.16 13.16 12.36
CA GLY A 79 -10.23 12.58 13.71
C GLY A 79 -10.69 11.12 13.70
N LEU A 80 -11.72 10.79 12.92
CA LEU A 80 -12.20 9.41 12.79
C LEU A 80 -11.18 8.51 12.09
N ALA A 81 -10.52 9.00 11.05
CA ALA A 81 -9.46 8.27 10.38
C ALA A 81 -8.28 8.00 11.31
N ALA A 82 -7.80 9.01 12.05
CA ALA A 82 -6.72 8.85 13.03
C ALA A 82 -7.06 7.80 14.10
N LYS A 83 -8.32 7.76 14.55
CA LYS A 83 -8.80 6.72 15.48
C LYS A 83 -8.86 5.33 14.84
N LEU A 84 -9.31 5.23 13.59
CA LEU A 84 -9.40 3.95 12.87
C LEU A 84 -8.02 3.38 12.51
N THR A 85 -7.02 4.22 12.31
CA THR A 85 -5.64 3.83 11.99
C THR A 85 -4.69 3.86 13.20
N SER A 86 -5.20 4.03 14.42
CA SER A 86 -4.35 4.02 15.61
C SER A 86 -3.86 2.60 15.90
N GLY A 87 -2.64 2.45 16.44
CA GLY A 87 -2.10 1.15 16.81
C GLY A 87 -3.01 0.37 17.74
N GLU A 88 -3.56 1.04 18.77
CA GLU A 88 -4.55 0.45 19.68
C GLU A 88 -5.75 -0.14 18.93
N GLN A 89 -6.33 0.60 17.98
CA GLN A 89 -7.52 0.15 17.26
C GLN A 89 -7.21 -0.99 16.28
N LEU A 90 -6.05 -0.95 15.62
CA LEU A 90 -5.62 -2.01 14.71
C LEU A 90 -5.25 -3.30 15.48
N THR A 91 -4.57 -3.18 16.61
CA THR A 91 -4.30 -4.31 17.52
C THR A 91 -5.60 -4.90 18.09
N LYS A 92 -6.56 -4.05 18.47
CA LYS A 92 -7.89 -4.52 18.91
C LYS A 92 -8.61 -5.28 17.80
N CYS A 93 -8.56 -4.78 16.57
CA CYS A 93 -9.14 -5.47 15.41
C CYS A 93 -8.46 -6.83 15.17
N TRP A 94 -7.12 -6.86 15.23
CA TRP A 94 -6.31 -8.08 15.12
C TRP A 94 -6.75 -9.16 16.13
N VAL A 95 -6.86 -8.79 17.41
CA VAL A 95 -7.29 -9.70 18.48
C VAL A 95 -8.74 -10.16 18.27
N ASN A 96 -9.65 -9.26 17.89
CA ASN A 96 -11.05 -9.59 17.65
C ASN A 96 -11.27 -10.55 16.46
N LEU A 97 -10.33 -10.57 15.51
CA LEU A 97 -10.32 -11.55 14.41
C LEU A 97 -9.85 -12.95 14.87
N GLY A 98 -9.42 -13.12 16.13
CA GLY A 98 -8.83 -14.37 16.62
C GLY A 98 -7.37 -14.57 16.19
N LEU A 99 -6.72 -13.55 15.62
CA LEU A 99 -5.34 -13.63 15.16
C LEU A 99 -4.31 -13.38 16.27
N GLY A 100 -4.76 -13.01 17.48
CA GLY A 100 -3.87 -12.77 18.64
C GLY A 100 -3.07 -14.01 19.05
N ASP A 101 -3.67 -15.19 18.90
CA ASP A 101 -3.03 -16.48 19.19
C ASP A 101 -2.39 -17.11 17.95
N ALA A 102 -3.01 -16.89 16.79
CA ALA A 102 -2.62 -17.42 15.49
C ALA A 102 -1.69 -16.46 14.74
N TYR A 103 -0.38 -16.56 15.02
CA TYR A 103 0.66 -15.82 14.31
C TYR A 103 1.92 -16.70 14.20
N PRO A 104 2.60 -16.78 13.03
CA PRO A 104 3.97 -17.25 12.94
C PRO A 104 4.89 -16.18 13.54
N PHE A 105 4.92 -16.21 14.87
CA PHE A 105 5.83 -15.50 15.75
C PHE A 105 5.83 -16.21 17.08
N LEU A 106 6.46 -17.37 17.06
CA LEU A 106 6.59 -18.26 18.21
C LEU A 106 7.97 -18.09 18.87
N ALA A 107 8.45 -16.85 18.97
CA ALA A 107 9.58 -16.51 19.84
C ALA A 107 9.16 -15.70 21.08
N LEU A 108 7.97 -15.08 21.09
CA LEU A 108 7.55 -14.10 22.11
C LEU A 108 6.23 -14.48 22.81
N LYS A 109 5.91 -15.78 22.92
CA LYS A 109 4.61 -16.27 23.44
C LYS A 109 4.20 -15.62 24.78
N GLU A 110 5.14 -15.45 25.70
CA GLU A 110 4.91 -14.89 27.03
C GLU A 110 4.79 -13.35 27.02
N GLU A 111 5.41 -12.66 26.05
CA GLU A 111 5.42 -11.20 25.97
C GLU A 111 4.22 -10.61 25.22
N ARG A 112 3.39 -11.44 24.55
CA ARG A 112 2.26 -10.97 23.72
C ARG A 112 1.28 -10.06 24.45
N PRO A 113 0.82 -10.36 25.68
CA PRO A 113 -0.11 -9.49 26.39
C PRO A 113 0.51 -8.12 26.68
N MET A 114 1.81 -8.08 26.99
CA MET A 114 2.54 -6.84 27.27
C MET A 114 2.79 -6.02 25.99
N LEU A 115 3.09 -6.68 24.87
CA LEU A 115 3.26 -6.03 23.56
C LEU A 115 1.95 -5.42 23.04
N ALA A 116 0.81 -6.09 23.27
CA ALA A 116 -0.50 -5.60 22.86
C ALA A 116 -0.93 -4.31 23.58
N GLN A 117 -0.34 -4.01 24.74
CA GLN A 117 -0.58 -2.76 25.48
C GLN A 117 0.26 -1.58 24.98
N LYS A 118 1.29 -1.83 24.16
CA LYS A 118 2.15 -0.76 23.62
C LYS A 118 1.44 -0.06 22.46
N ALA A 119 1.57 1.26 22.42
CA ALA A 119 1.00 2.10 21.36
C ALA A 119 1.50 1.71 19.96
N SER A 120 2.76 1.30 19.85
CA SER A 120 3.30 0.64 18.65
C SER A 120 3.72 -0.79 18.99
N ASN A 121 3.26 -1.72 18.16
CA ASN A 121 3.41 -3.15 18.40
C ASN A 121 3.35 -3.93 17.07
N PRO A 122 3.84 -5.18 17.04
CA PRO A 122 3.87 -5.97 15.80
C PRO A 122 2.47 -6.28 15.24
N PHE A 123 1.41 -6.26 16.05
CA PHE A 123 0.04 -6.56 15.60
C PHE A 123 -0.53 -5.45 14.72
N GLU A 124 -0.27 -4.18 15.02
CA GLU A 124 -0.71 -3.07 14.15
C GLU A 124 0.03 -3.05 12.81
N ALA A 125 1.31 -3.45 12.79
CA ALA A 125 2.09 -3.61 11.55
C ALA A 125 1.61 -4.83 10.76
N GLY A 126 1.33 -5.94 11.45
CA GLY A 126 0.72 -7.15 10.88
C GLY A 126 -0.63 -6.88 10.26
N PHE A 127 -1.50 -6.10 10.92
CA PHE A 127 -2.81 -5.74 10.37
C PHE A 127 -2.66 -4.96 9.06
N ARG A 128 -1.77 -3.97 9.02
CA ARG A 128 -1.49 -3.23 7.77
C ARG A 128 -0.97 -4.16 6.68
N ALA A 129 -0.04 -5.05 7.02
CA ALA A 129 0.48 -6.01 6.04
C ALA A 129 -0.59 -6.97 5.53
N LEU A 130 -1.51 -7.43 6.39
CA LEU A 130 -2.64 -8.24 5.99
C LEU A 130 -3.57 -7.49 5.01
N VAL A 131 -3.80 -6.20 5.24
CA VAL A 131 -4.53 -5.34 4.30
C VAL A 131 -3.80 -5.26 2.95
N GLY A 132 -2.47 -5.10 2.97
CA GLY A 132 -1.64 -5.11 1.76
C GLY A 132 -1.73 -6.44 1.00
N ALA A 133 -1.60 -7.57 1.70
CA ALA A 133 -1.72 -8.90 1.12
C ALA A 133 -3.12 -9.16 0.53
N LEU A 134 -4.17 -8.77 1.26
CA LEU A 134 -5.54 -8.89 0.77
C LEU A 134 -5.75 -8.06 -0.50
N TYR A 135 -5.17 -6.86 -0.57
CA TYR A 135 -5.22 -6.02 -1.75
C TYR A 135 -4.48 -6.64 -2.93
N CYS A 136 -3.25 -7.13 -2.74
CA CYS A 136 -2.49 -7.82 -3.78
C CYS A 136 -3.23 -9.07 -4.32
N ASP A 137 -3.88 -9.83 -3.44
CA ASP A 137 -4.54 -11.09 -3.80
C ASP A 137 -5.95 -10.92 -4.40
N ARG A 138 -6.74 -10.00 -3.83
CA ARG A 138 -8.19 -9.88 -4.08
C ARG A 138 -8.61 -8.54 -4.70
N GLY A 139 -7.72 -7.57 -4.76
CA GLY A 139 -7.96 -6.22 -5.26
C GLY A 139 -8.67 -5.29 -4.27
N TYR A 140 -8.76 -4.01 -4.64
CA TYR A 140 -9.27 -2.95 -3.76
C TYR A 140 -10.73 -3.17 -3.34
N SER A 141 -11.62 -3.58 -4.25
CA SER A 141 -13.05 -3.76 -3.96
C SER A 141 -13.32 -4.75 -2.83
N GLN A 142 -12.62 -5.90 -2.83
CA GLN A 142 -12.77 -6.92 -1.79
C GLN A 142 -12.11 -6.45 -0.49
N THR A 143 -10.93 -5.85 -0.57
CA THR A 143 -10.20 -5.30 0.58
C THR A 143 -11.03 -4.25 1.31
N ARG A 144 -11.63 -3.30 0.58
CA ARG A 144 -12.51 -2.27 1.11
C ARG A 144 -13.73 -2.88 1.82
N ASN A 145 -14.38 -3.87 1.21
CA ASN A 145 -15.56 -4.49 1.80
C ASN A 145 -15.20 -5.23 3.10
N TRP A 146 -14.06 -5.91 3.12
CA TRP A 146 -13.55 -6.57 4.32
C TRP A 146 -13.23 -5.56 5.43
N LEU A 147 -12.49 -4.48 5.13
CA LEU A 147 -12.23 -3.39 6.07
C LEU A 147 -13.52 -2.75 6.59
N ARG A 148 -14.51 -2.55 5.71
CA ARG A 148 -15.81 -2.01 6.10
C ARG A 148 -16.49 -2.90 7.14
N LYS A 149 -16.48 -4.22 6.94
CA LYS A 149 -17.10 -5.20 7.85
C LYS A 149 -16.37 -5.30 9.19
N HIS A 150 -15.05 -5.45 9.16
CA HIS A 150 -14.26 -5.85 10.34
C HIS A 150 -13.67 -4.68 11.13
N LEU A 151 -13.38 -3.55 10.48
CA LEU A 151 -12.75 -2.39 11.13
C LEU A 151 -13.69 -1.18 11.23
N ILE A 152 -14.30 -0.76 10.10
CA ILE A 152 -14.97 0.54 10.03
C ILE A 152 -16.36 0.49 10.68
N ASN A 153 -17.24 -0.44 10.26
CA ASN A 153 -18.61 -0.51 10.78
C ASN A 153 -18.68 -0.73 12.30
N PRO A 154 -17.85 -1.60 12.92
CA PRO A 154 -17.87 -1.78 14.38
C PRO A 154 -17.68 -0.48 15.17
N LEU A 155 -16.92 0.48 14.63
CA LEU A 155 -16.72 1.78 15.26
C LEU A 155 -17.70 2.85 14.79
N LEU A 156 -17.99 2.88 13.49
CA LEU A 156 -18.66 4.02 12.86
C LEU A 156 -20.16 3.85 12.65
N LYS A 157 -20.70 2.63 12.65
CA LYS A 157 -22.12 2.39 12.33
C LYS A 157 -23.08 3.16 13.24
N LYS A 158 -22.69 3.37 14.51
CA LYS A 158 -23.47 4.15 15.49
C LYS A 158 -23.54 5.66 15.21
N PHE A 159 -22.66 6.18 14.35
CA PHE A 159 -22.63 7.60 13.98
C PHE A 159 -23.38 7.89 12.69
N LEU A 160 -23.99 6.88 12.05
CA LEU A 160 -24.77 7.03 10.82
C LEU A 160 -26.07 7.81 11.09
N LYS A 161 -26.32 8.86 10.30
CA LYS A 161 -27.55 9.68 10.36
C LYS A 161 -28.50 9.37 9.21
N LYS A 162 -29.79 9.64 9.42
CA LYS A 162 -30.83 9.57 8.37
C LYS A 162 -30.72 10.71 7.37
N ASP A 163 -30.45 11.92 7.86
CA ASP A 163 -30.16 13.07 7.00
C ASP A 163 -28.71 12.99 6.50
N THR A 164 -28.57 12.93 5.19
CA THR A 164 -27.29 12.79 4.49
C THR A 164 -26.92 14.01 3.67
N THR A 165 -27.46 15.19 4.01
CA THR A 165 -27.08 16.46 3.38
C THR A 165 -25.58 16.68 3.51
N ARG A 166 -24.90 16.98 2.40
CA ARG A 166 -23.45 17.11 2.35
C ARG A 166 -23.00 18.50 2.80
N LEU A 167 -22.14 18.56 3.81
CA LEU A 167 -21.72 19.83 4.43
C LEU A 167 -20.58 20.54 3.67
N GLU A 168 -19.47 19.84 3.42
CA GLU A 168 -18.23 20.44 2.89
C GLU A 168 -17.77 19.69 1.62
N ALA A 169 -18.58 19.73 0.56
CA ALA A 169 -18.41 18.87 -0.60
C ALA A 169 -16.99 18.89 -1.19
N ASP A 170 -16.43 20.09 -1.40
CA ASP A 170 -15.11 20.24 -2.01
C ASP A 170 -13.97 19.77 -1.10
N GLN A 171 -14.05 20.10 0.20
CA GLN A 171 -13.04 19.69 1.19
C GLN A 171 -13.05 18.17 1.35
N GLN A 172 -14.24 17.56 1.41
CA GLN A 172 -14.40 16.12 1.54
C GLN A 172 -13.90 15.39 0.29
N LEU A 173 -14.20 15.94 -0.90
CA LEU A 173 -13.71 15.40 -2.17
C LEU A 173 -12.18 15.46 -2.23
N ARG A 174 -11.56 16.60 -1.84
CA ARG A 174 -10.09 16.72 -1.74
C ARG A 174 -9.49 15.74 -0.74
N TYR A 175 -10.15 15.50 0.40
CA TYR A 175 -9.68 14.55 1.41
C TYR A 175 -9.62 13.12 0.85
N TRP A 176 -10.69 12.69 0.16
CA TRP A 176 -10.70 11.38 -0.50
C TRP A 176 -9.66 11.28 -1.60
N GLY A 177 -9.53 12.31 -2.43
CA GLY A 177 -8.51 12.37 -3.48
C GLY A 177 -7.07 12.35 -2.97
N ASN A 178 -6.82 12.90 -1.78
CA ASN A 178 -5.52 12.79 -1.13
C ASN A 178 -5.19 11.33 -0.78
N ALA A 179 -6.13 10.60 -0.17
CA ALA A 179 -5.94 9.19 0.17
C ALA A 179 -5.80 8.33 -1.08
N MET A 180 -6.54 8.65 -2.16
CA MET A 180 -6.44 7.92 -3.42
C MET A 180 -5.11 8.11 -4.12
N LEU A 181 -4.58 9.34 -4.16
CA LEU A 181 -3.24 9.59 -4.69
C LEU A 181 -2.18 8.83 -3.88
N GLY A 182 -2.31 8.82 -2.54
CA GLY A 182 -1.41 8.05 -1.66
C GLY A 182 -1.41 6.56 -1.97
N ALA A 183 -2.59 5.96 -2.13
CA ALA A 183 -2.75 4.55 -2.48
C ALA A 183 -2.25 4.20 -3.89
N ILE A 184 -2.54 5.03 -4.91
CA ILE A 184 -2.05 4.81 -6.28
C ILE A 184 -0.52 4.91 -6.33
N ALA A 185 0.06 5.93 -5.71
CA ALA A 185 1.51 6.08 -5.64
C ALA A 185 2.15 4.90 -4.91
N ALA A 186 1.58 4.44 -3.80
CA ALA A 186 2.11 3.29 -3.05
C ALA A 186 2.02 2.00 -3.87
N ASP A 187 0.93 1.78 -4.61
CA ASP A 187 0.78 0.64 -5.51
C ASP A 187 1.84 0.62 -6.60
N ILE A 188 2.04 1.76 -7.28
CA ILE A 188 3.05 1.90 -8.33
C ILE A 188 4.44 1.65 -7.75
N THR A 189 4.80 2.33 -6.66
CA THR A 189 6.12 2.19 -6.04
C THR A 189 6.37 0.76 -5.52
N TYR A 190 5.36 0.10 -4.95
CA TYR A 190 5.47 -1.27 -4.45
C TYR A 190 5.78 -2.28 -5.57
N HIS A 191 5.11 -2.15 -6.71
CA HIS A 191 5.26 -3.07 -7.85
C HIS A 191 6.46 -2.74 -8.73
N LEU A 192 6.75 -1.44 -8.95
CA LEU A 192 7.87 -0.99 -9.77
C LEU A 192 9.23 -1.25 -9.10
N LEU A 193 9.28 -1.22 -7.76
CA LEU A 193 10.52 -1.34 -7.00
C LEU A 193 10.54 -2.60 -6.11
N PRO A 194 10.57 -3.82 -6.71
CA PRO A 194 10.66 -5.08 -5.98
C PRO A 194 11.93 -5.16 -5.13
N GLY A 195 11.81 -5.81 -3.97
CA GLY A 195 12.93 -6.01 -3.02
C GLY A 195 13.45 -4.76 -2.30
N LEU A 196 12.93 -3.57 -2.64
CA LEU A 196 13.39 -2.33 -2.02
C LEU A 196 12.88 -2.19 -0.57
N GLU A 197 13.75 -1.72 0.33
CA GLU A 197 13.41 -1.45 1.72
C GLU A 197 12.34 -0.35 1.87
N VAL A 198 11.50 -0.46 2.91
CA VAL A 198 10.38 0.46 3.15
C VAL A 198 10.83 1.91 3.28
N LYS A 199 12.02 2.16 3.84
CA LYS A 199 12.58 3.52 3.95
C LYS A 199 12.69 4.19 2.58
N ARG A 200 13.18 3.48 1.56
CA ARG A 200 13.34 4.00 0.20
C ARG A 200 12.03 4.02 -0.57
N LEU A 201 11.15 3.02 -0.36
CA LEU A 201 9.78 3.07 -0.89
C LEU A 201 9.07 4.35 -0.43
N ASN A 202 9.18 4.72 0.85
CA ASN A 202 8.64 5.98 1.38
C ASN A 202 9.27 7.22 0.73
N THR A 203 10.57 7.19 0.41
CA THR A 203 11.22 8.30 -0.31
C THR A 203 10.63 8.49 -1.69
N VAL A 204 10.51 7.43 -2.50
CA VAL A 204 9.95 7.50 -3.85
C VAL A 204 8.46 7.82 -3.83
N HIS A 205 7.70 7.22 -2.91
CA HIS A 205 6.29 7.57 -2.68
C HIS A 205 6.11 9.06 -2.36
N GLY A 206 6.98 9.62 -1.53
CA GLY A 206 7.00 11.05 -1.23
C GLY A 206 7.25 11.93 -2.46
N GLN A 207 8.05 11.47 -3.43
CA GLN A 207 8.28 12.20 -4.67
C GLN A 207 7.02 12.28 -5.54
N LEU A 208 6.21 11.23 -5.57
CA LEU A 208 4.95 11.20 -6.32
C LEU A 208 3.83 12.00 -5.65
N THR A 209 3.89 12.19 -4.32
CA THR A 209 2.78 12.75 -3.55
C THR A 209 3.02 14.14 -2.99
N ASN A 210 4.25 14.67 -3.06
CA ASN A 210 4.58 15.98 -2.52
C ASN A 210 3.87 17.14 -3.25
N LYS A 211 3.87 18.31 -2.60
CA LYS A 211 3.15 19.49 -3.08
C LYS A 211 3.64 20.01 -4.43
N THR A 212 4.93 19.88 -4.74
CA THR A 212 5.51 20.36 -5.99
C THR A 212 5.02 19.49 -7.14
N THR A 213 5.17 18.17 -7.03
CA THR A 213 4.71 17.21 -8.04
C THR A 213 3.20 17.32 -8.28
N VAL A 214 2.40 17.43 -7.22
CA VAL A 214 0.94 17.60 -7.34
C VAL A 214 0.55 18.88 -8.07
N ARG A 215 1.36 19.95 -8.04
CA ARG A 215 1.12 21.16 -8.84
C ARG A 215 1.35 20.88 -10.33
N THR A 216 2.41 20.15 -10.67
CA THR A 216 2.68 19.73 -12.05
C THR A 216 1.52 18.88 -12.59
N TYR A 217 1.03 17.92 -11.80
CA TYR A 217 -0.14 17.11 -12.16
C TYR A 217 -1.38 17.97 -12.38
N LYS A 218 -1.59 19.02 -11.57
CA LYS A 218 -2.72 19.95 -11.77
C LYS A 218 -2.59 20.64 -13.13
N THR A 219 -1.42 21.14 -13.49
CA THR A 219 -1.20 21.83 -14.77
C THR A 219 -1.50 20.90 -15.94
N HIS A 220 -0.90 19.71 -15.95
CA HIS A 220 -1.11 18.73 -17.03
C HIS A 220 -2.56 18.21 -17.09
N SER A 221 -3.23 18.05 -15.94
CA SER A 221 -4.62 17.57 -15.92
C SER A 221 -5.63 18.45 -16.68
N VAL A 222 -5.31 19.73 -16.93
CA VAL A 222 -6.16 20.63 -17.72
C VAL A 222 -6.27 20.14 -19.17
N GLU A 223 -5.17 19.61 -19.73
CA GLU A 223 -5.14 19.03 -21.07
C GLU A 223 -5.97 17.74 -21.16
N LEU A 224 -6.15 17.06 -20.02
CA LEU A 224 -6.98 15.86 -19.87
C LEU A 224 -8.46 16.18 -19.55
N GLY A 225 -8.85 17.46 -19.65
CA GLY A 225 -10.23 17.91 -19.44
C GLY A 225 -10.57 18.27 -17.99
N ASN A 226 -9.59 18.43 -17.10
CA ASN A 226 -9.83 18.97 -15.77
C ASN A 226 -10.23 20.47 -15.85
N SER A 227 -11.25 20.86 -15.09
CA SER A 227 -11.57 22.27 -14.91
C SER A 227 -10.46 22.98 -14.14
N GLN A 228 -10.02 24.16 -14.60
CA GLN A 228 -9.00 24.96 -13.90
C GLN A 228 -9.34 25.27 -12.43
N LYS A 229 -10.64 25.27 -12.08
CA LYS A 229 -11.13 25.49 -10.71
C LYS A 229 -10.90 24.29 -9.79
N LEU A 230 -10.82 23.07 -10.33
CA LEU A 230 -10.70 21.85 -9.56
C LEU A 230 -9.23 21.51 -9.29
N GLY A 231 -8.87 21.30 -8.03
CA GLY A 231 -7.53 20.83 -7.68
C GLY A 231 -7.30 19.38 -8.14
N PHE A 232 -6.06 19.00 -8.42
CA PHE A 232 -5.72 17.68 -8.94
C PHE A 232 -6.29 16.51 -8.13
N LYS A 233 -6.22 16.59 -6.79
CA LYS A 233 -6.77 15.55 -5.90
C LYS A 233 -8.27 15.33 -6.10
N SER A 234 -9.03 16.42 -6.25
CA SER A 234 -10.47 16.33 -6.55
C SER A 234 -10.73 15.86 -7.98
N TYR A 235 -9.89 16.23 -8.94
CA TYR A 235 -10.00 15.71 -10.29
C TYR A 235 -9.77 14.20 -10.34
N LEU A 236 -8.76 13.70 -9.62
CA LEU A 236 -8.49 12.26 -9.50
C LEU A 236 -9.73 11.50 -8.97
N THR A 237 -10.45 12.06 -7.98
CA THR A 237 -11.72 11.46 -7.52
C THR A 237 -12.81 11.44 -8.58
N THR A 238 -12.89 12.47 -9.43
CA THR A 238 -13.86 12.47 -10.53
C THR A 238 -13.53 11.42 -11.60
N VAL A 239 -12.23 11.21 -11.87
CA VAL A 239 -11.76 10.14 -12.78
C VAL A 239 -12.13 8.77 -12.21
N TYR A 240 -11.84 8.53 -10.93
CA TYR A 240 -12.23 7.28 -10.26
C TYR A 240 -13.75 7.05 -10.29
N GLN A 241 -14.55 8.08 -10.05
CA GLN A 241 -16.01 7.98 -10.13
C GLN A 241 -16.49 7.66 -11.55
N SER A 242 -15.80 8.15 -12.59
CA SER A 242 -16.09 7.77 -13.97
C SER A 242 -15.84 6.29 -14.21
N HIS A 243 -14.64 5.80 -13.87
CA HIS A 243 -14.33 4.37 -14.01
C HIS A 243 -15.25 3.49 -13.17
N ALA A 244 -15.67 3.94 -11.98
CA ALA A 244 -16.61 3.18 -11.13
C ALA A 244 -17.99 2.97 -11.77
N LYS A 245 -18.37 3.74 -12.80
CA LYS A 245 -19.58 3.53 -13.59
C LYS A 245 -19.40 2.48 -14.70
N GLU A 246 -18.17 2.25 -15.13
CA GLU A 246 -17.85 1.45 -16.32
C GLU A 246 -17.25 0.07 -15.98
N THR A 247 -16.61 -0.07 -14.81
CA THR A 247 -15.88 -1.28 -14.45
C THR A 247 -16.15 -1.77 -13.02
N ARG A 248 -15.91 -3.07 -12.80
CA ARG A 248 -15.89 -3.68 -11.47
C ARG A 248 -14.59 -3.43 -10.70
N ASN A 249 -13.54 -2.94 -11.38
CA ASN A 249 -12.24 -2.63 -10.76
C ASN A 249 -11.77 -1.19 -11.04
N PRO A 250 -12.50 -0.18 -10.55
CA PRO A 250 -12.20 1.22 -10.86
C PRO A 250 -10.85 1.68 -10.33
N PHE A 251 -10.39 1.14 -9.21
CA PHE A 251 -9.09 1.50 -8.65
C PHE A 251 -7.95 1.15 -9.60
N ALA A 252 -7.94 -0.07 -10.16
CA ALA A 252 -6.92 -0.48 -11.10
C ALA A 252 -6.93 0.40 -12.36
N GLN A 253 -8.11 0.71 -12.91
CA GLN A 253 -8.21 1.61 -14.07
C GLN A 253 -7.73 3.03 -13.76
N THR A 254 -8.09 3.60 -12.59
CA THR A 254 -7.60 4.93 -12.18
C THR A 254 -6.10 4.94 -11.98
N ARG A 255 -5.53 3.87 -11.40
CA ARG A 255 -4.08 3.72 -11.25
C ARG A 255 -3.40 3.67 -12.61
N ASP A 256 -3.88 2.83 -13.53
CA ASP A 256 -3.28 2.67 -14.85
C ASP A 256 -3.36 3.98 -15.64
N TRP A 257 -4.52 4.66 -15.59
CA TRP A 257 -4.66 6.00 -16.14
C TRP A 257 -3.68 7.00 -15.51
N PHE A 258 -3.52 6.98 -14.18
CA PHE A 258 -2.57 7.87 -13.52
C PHE A 258 -1.13 7.59 -13.94
N LYS A 259 -0.74 6.31 -13.98
CA LYS A 259 0.58 5.87 -14.42
C LYS A 259 0.88 6.37 -15.84
N THR A 260 -0.03 6.14 -16.79
CA THR A 260 0.14 6.54 -18.19
C THR A 260 0.27 8.04 -18.39
N ASN A 261 -0.40 8.86 -17.58
CA ASN A 261 -0.46 10.32 -17.81
C ASN A 261 0.47 11.14 -16.91
N PHE A 262 1.02 10.57 -15.84
CA PHE A 262 1.72 11.35 -14.82
C PHE A 262 3.00 10.70 -14.26
N VAL A 263 3.37 9.51 -14.74
CA VAL A 263 4.50 8.75 -14.20
C VAL A 263 5.42 8.31 -15.31
N GLU A 264 6.65 8.85 -15.29
CA GLU A 264 7.78 8.35 -16.07
C GLU A 264 8.51 7.29 -15.24
N GLU A 265 8.34 6.01 -15.59
CA GLU A 265 8.91 4.90 -14.80
C GLU A 265 10.44 4.89 -14.83
N ASP A 266 11.03 5.28 -15.95
CA ASP A 266 12.48 5.30 -16.13
C ASP A 266 13.13 6.37 -15.26
N GLU A 267 12.50 7.54 -15.09
CA GLU A 267 12.97 8.56 -14.14
C GLU A 267 12.98 8.05 -12.68
N ILE A 268 11.94 7.28 -12.30
CA ILE A 268 11.87 6.68 -10.96
C ILE A 268 12.95 5.62 -10.79
N LEU A 269 13.14 4.76 -11.79
CA LEU A 269 14.16 3.72 -11.79
C LEU A 269 15.55 4.34 -11.75
N GLU A 270 15.85 5.34 -12.58
CA GLU A 270 17.12 6.05 -12.62
C GLU A 270 17.45 6.65 -11.24
N TYR A 271 16.51 7.43 -10.67
CA TYR A 271 16.67 8.00 -9.34
C TYR A 271 16.98 6.92 -8.29
N THR A 272 16.24 5.81 -8.33
CA THR A 272 16.38 4.71 -7.38
C THR A 272 17.71 3.98 -7.55
N ILE A 273 18.11 3.67 -8.78
CA ILE A 273 19.37 3.00 -9.12
C ILE A 273 20.55 3.87 -8.65
N ARG A 274 20.56 5.16 -8.97
CA ARG A 274 21.62 6.08 -8.51
C ARG A 274 21.69 6.13 -6.98
N ALA A 275 20.55 6.14 -6.28
CA ALA A 275 20.50 6.11 -4.82
C ALA A 275 20.98 4.79 -4.21
N LEU A 276 20.79 3.66 -4.90
CA LEU A 276 21.29 2.34 -4.51
C LEU A 276 22.80 2.21 -4.72
N MET A 277 23.29 2.69 -5.87
CA MET A 277 24.73 2.72 -6.19
C MET A 277 25.52 3.55 -5.17
N ARG A 278 25.03 4.76 -4.83
CA ARG A 278 25.65 5.60 -3.78
C ARG A 278 25.70 4.94 -2.41
N ALA A 279 24.76 4.02 -2.14
CA ALA A 279 24.72 3.25 -0.90
C ALA A 279 25.55 1.96 -0.95
N GLY A 280 26.30 1.73 -2.04
CA GLY A 280 27.14 0.53 -2.20
C GLY A 280 26.36 -0.73 -2.57
N THR A 281 25.13 -0.60 -3.06
CA THR A 281 24.35 -1.77 -3.50
C THR A 281 24.98 -2.37 -4.75
N PRO A 282 25.29 -3.69 -4.79
CA PRO A 282 25.91 -4.30 -5.96
C PRO A 282 25.02 -4.19 -7.21
N GLN A 283 25.61 -3.84 -8.36
CA GLN A 283 24.91 -3.78 -9.64
C GLN A 283 24.16 -5.07 -9.96
N LYS A 284 24.78 -6.23 -9.69
CA LYS A 284 24.15 -7.53 -9.85
C LYS A 284 22.87 -7.70 -9.03
N TRP A 285 22.82 -7.13 -7.83
CA TRP A 285 21.59 -7.12 -7.02
C TRP A 285 20.54 -6.22 -7.65
N ILE A 286 20.91 -5.03 -8.15
CA ILE A 286 19.98 -4.11 -8.81
C ILE A 286 19.37 -4.78 -10.05
N ILE A 287 20.19 -5.35 -10.92
CA ILE A 287 19.73 -6.02 -12.14
C ILE A 287 18.79 -7.20 -11.81
N ARG A 288 19.17 -8.04 -10.84
CA ARG A 288 18.39 -9.24 -10.50
C ARG A 288 17.11 -8.93 -9.75
N THR A 289 17.22 -8.10 -8.72
CA THR A 289 16.14 -7.88 -7.76
C THR A 289 15.23 -6.75 -8.22
N LEU A 290 15.79 -5.59 -8.59
CA LEU A 290 15.02 -4.41 -8.96
C LEU A 290 14.51 -4.48 -10.40
N LEU A 291 15.39 -4.81 -11.36
CA LEU A 291 15.02 -4.88 -12.77
C LEU A 291 14.43 -6.25 -13.18
N GLY A 292 14.51 -7.26 -12.31
CA GLY A 292 13.87 -8.56 -12.52
C GLY A 292 14.58 -9.49 -13.52
N TYR A 293 15.82 -9.22 -13.89
CA TYR A 293 16.57 -10.08 -14.82
C TYR A 293 17.25 -11.23 -14.07
N ALA A 294 16.85 -12.47 -14.38
CA ALA A 294 17.47 -13.66 -13.82
C ALA A 294 18.96 -13.75 -14.22
N SER A 295 19.76 -14.56 -13.50
CA SER A 295 21.20 -14.66 -13.79
C SER A 295 21.53 -15.14 -15.21
N LYS A 296 20.64 -15.93 -15.83
CA LYS A 296 20.76 -16.35 -17.23
C LYS A 296 20.53 -15.20 -18.23
N ASP A 297 19.85 -14.14 -17.82
CA ASP A 297 19.47 -12.97 -18.63
C ASP A 297 20.26 -11.71 -18.19
N TYR A 298 21.38 -11.89 -17.49
CA TYR A 298 22.13 -10.80 -16.86
C TYR A 298 22.60 -9.75 -17.87
N GLN A 299 23.04 -10.16 -19.06
CA GLN A 299 23.55 -9.25 -20.08
C GLN A 299 22.46 -8.28 -20.58
N ALA A 300 21.27 -8.79 -20.88
CA ALA A 300 20.12 -7.95 -21.24
C ALA A 300 19.72 -7.01 -20.09
N GLY A 301 19.81 -7.48 -18.85
CA GLY A 301 19.58 -6.65 -17.67
C GLY A 301 20.64 -5.56 -17.47
N ARG A 302 21.90 -5.84 -17.83
CA ARG A 302 23.00 -4.87 -17.82
C ARG A 302 22.80 -3.79 -18.88
N GLU A 303 22.38 -4.18 -20.09
CA GLU A 303 22.01 -3.23 -21.15
C GLU A 303 20.88 -2.30 -20.69
N ARG A 304 19.80 -2.87 -20.14
CA ARG A 304 18.69 -2.09 -19.60
C ARG A 304 19.11 -1.16 -18.44
N PHE A 305 20.00 -1.63 -17.57
CA PHE A 305 20.54 -0.82 -16.48
C PHE A 305 21.25 0.45 -16.99
N TYR A 306 22.06 0.32 -18.03
CA TYR A 306 22.78 1.45 -18.62
C TYR A 306 21.88 2.36 -19.46
N GLU A 307 20.88 1.80 -20.15
CA GLU A 307 19.85 2.55 -20.84
C GLU A 307 19.11 3.50 -19.88
N ILE A 308 18.65 2.99 -18.73
CA ILE A 308 17.96 3.78 -17.70
C ILE A 308 18.87 4.89 -17.15
N LEU A 309 20.17 4.65 -17.02
CA LEU A 309 21.13 5.63 -16.51
C LEU A 309 21.57 6.66 -17.56
N GLU A 310 21.19 6.48 -18.83
CA GLU A 310 21.70 7.22 -19.97
C GLU A 310 23.25 7.21 -20.04
N GLU A 311 23.86 6.08 -19.67
CA GLU A 311 25.30 5.89 -19.59
C GLU A 311 25.78 4.78 -20.54
N THR A 312 27.04 4.82 -20.97
CA THR A 312 27.63 3.70 -21.72
C THR A 312 28.22 2.66 -20.78
N PRO A 313 28.14 1.36 -21.11
CA PRO A 313 28.78 0.33 -20.32
C PRO A 313 30.30 0.57 -20.30
N LYS A 314 30.91 0.52 -19.12
CA LYS A 314 32.37 0.41 -19.05
C LYS A 314 32.72 -1.02 -19.45
N ASP A 315 33.64 -1.20 -20.39
CA ASP A 315 34.18 -2.51 -20.70
C ASP A 315 34.82 -3.06 -19.41
N GLU A 316 34.35 -4.21 -18.95
CA GLU A 316 35.03 -4.94 -17.87
C GLU A 316 36.34 -5.46 -18.49
N GLU A 317 37.47 -4.86 -18.15
CA GLU A 317 38.79 -5.46 -18.42
C GLU A 317 38.79 -6.87 -17.81
N GLU A 318 39.07 -7.86 -18.67
CA GLU A 318 38.97 -9.32 -18.46
C GLU A 318 39.62 -9.84 -17.16
#